data_AF-A0A959NGK9-F1
#
_entry.id   AF-A0A959NGK9-F1
#
_cell.length_a   1.000
_cell.length_b   1.000
_cell.length_c   1.000
_cell.angle_alpha   90.00
_cell.angle_beta   90.00
_cell.angle_gamma   90.00
#
_symmetry.space_group_name_H-M   'P 1'
#
loop_
_entity.id
_entity.type
_entity.pdbx_description
1 polymer ?
#
loop_
_entity_poly.entity_id
_entity_poly.type
_entity_poly.pdbx_seq_one_letter_code
_entity_poly.pdbx_strand_id
1 'polypeptide(L)'
;MIDEDKLNSLSDIKLIDVYAEMFRKGDFSFIVEGEDEDGNKVSHEKQREALEILTSGKYDEFLYGGAAGGCYPKGTEFFNGNKWVKIENYKKGDMVLDFDPMTNESKLTEPISYINQKADQFYTINNRRLNFTTSKHHKHLLINHKTKKLVVKRTDEILNDHNRLSNGNKKSLVTSFIYNPGGISVSDINIRLRVAIMADAHLLPIVNGNKFCINIKKQRKKDRLEWLLKENDIDYKKVEYPKGFSRYYFYFETDEKEFEDYWYES
;
A
#
# COMPACT_ATOMS: atom_id res chain seq x y z
N MET A 1 -35.24 -19.83 -11.97
CA MET A 1 -36.15 -19.28 -10.95
C MET A 1 -37.39 -20.15 -10.96
N ILE A 2 -37.62 -20.92 -9.90
CA ILE A 2 -38.80 -21.78 -9.77
C ILE A 2 -39.99 -20.88 -9.49
N ASP A 3 -41.09 -21.08 -10.21
CA ASP A 3 -42.33 -20.30 -10.06
C ASP A 3 -43.02 -20.72 -8.75
N GLU A 4 -42.86 -19.87 -7.71
CA GLU A 4 -43.30 -20.13 -6.33
C GLU A 4 -44.82 -20.34 -6.23
N ASP A 5 -45.59 -19.67 -7.09
CA ASP A 5 -47.05 -19.76 -7.11
C ASP A 5 -47.54 -21.07 -7.76
N LYS A 6 -46.81 -21.56 -8.78
CA LYS A 6 -47.13 -22.86 -9.41
C LYS A 6 -46.80 -24.05 -8.52
N LEU A 7 -45.66 -24.03 -7.80
CA LEU A 7 -45.20 -25.21 -7.04
C LEU A 7 -46.07 -25.47 -5.80
N ASN A 8 -46.50 -24.42 -5.11
CA ASN A 8 -47.39 -24.51 -3.94
C ASN A 8 -48.82 -24.96 -4.31
N SER A 9 -49.23 -24.82 -5.58
CA SER A 9 -50.56 -25.21 -6.04
C SER A 9 -50.68 -26.68 -6.49
N LEU A 10 -49.56 -27.41 -6.60
CA LEU A 10 -49.49 -28.73 -7.25
C LEU A 10 -48.98 -29.88 -6.38
N SER A 11 -48.51 -29.65 -5.15
CA SER A 11 -48.11 -30.73 -4.22
C SER A 11 -48.02 -30.26 -2.76
N ASP A 12 -48.23 -31.17 -1.79
CA ASP A 12 -48.00 -30.96 -0.35
C ASP A 12 -46.51 -30.72 0.03
N ILE A 13 -45.64 -30.52 -0.96
CA ILE A 13 -44.19 -30.36 -0.77
C ILE A 13 -43.90 -28.88 -0.55
N LYS A 14 -43.30 -28.55 0.60
CA LYS A 14 -42.92 -27.16 0.89
C LYS A 14 -41.68 -26.81 0.07
N LEU A 15 -41.64 -25.57 -0.42
CA LEU A 15 -40.51 -25.05 -1.20
C LEU A 15 -39.16 -25.21 -0.47
N ILE A 16 -39.16 -25.08 0.86
CA ILE A 16 -37.96 -25.30 1.69
C ILE A 16 -37.43 -26.74 1.60
N ASP A 17 -38.30 -27.73 1.43
CA ASP A 17 -37.92 -29.14 1.29
C ASP A 17 -37.25 -29.38 -0.07
N VAL A 18 -37.74 -28.68 -1.11
CA VAL A 18 -37.13 -28.68 -2.45
C VAL A 18 -35.74 -28.04 -2.41
N TYR A 19 -35.59 -26.88 -1.78
CA TYR A 19 -34.30 -26.23 -1.60
C TYR A 19 -33.32 -27.05 -0.76
N ALA A 20 -33.80 -27.68 0.31
CA ALA A 20 -32.97 -28.59 1.11
C ALA A 20 -32.45 -29.77 0.28
N GLU A 21 -33.28 -30.33 -0.59
CA GLU A 21 -32.89 -31.44 -1.45
C GLU A 21 -31.94 -31.00 -2.57
N MET A 22 -32.15 -29.83 -3.17
CA MET A 22 -31.21 -29.22 -4.11
C MET A 22 -29.84 -29.00 -3.46
N PHE A 23 -29.83 -28.45 -2.24
CA PHE A 23 -28.61 -28.22 -1.47
C PHE A 23 -27.83 -29.52 -1.21
N ARG A 24 -28.52 -30.59 -0.80
CA ARG A 24 -27.89 -31.92 -0.57
C ARG A 24 -27.31 -32.52 -1.86
N LYS A 25 -27.92 -32.23 -3.01
CA LYS A 25 -27.46 -32.72 -4.32
C LYS A 25 -26.34 -31.87 -4.94
N GLY A 26 -25.91 -30.80 -4.26
CA GLY A 26 -24.88 -29.90 -4.76
C GLY A 26 -25.40 -28.87 -5.77
N ASP A 27 -26.72 -28.69 -5.89
CA ASP A 27 -27.30 -27.61 -6.70
C ASP A 27 -27.55 -26.38 -5.82
N PHE A 28 -26.70 -25.38 -5.98
CA PHE A 28 -26.74 -24.13 -5.21
C PHE A 28 -27.35 -22.97 -6.00
N SER A 29 -27.93 -23.22 -7.18
CA SER A 29 -28.43 -22.18 -8.08
C SER A 29 -29.40 -21.22 -7.39
N PHE A 30 -30.26 -21.71 -6.50
CA PHE A 30 -31.18 -20.91 -5.70
C PHE A 30 -30.53 -19.98 -4.65
N ILE A 31 -29.25 -20.17 -4.33
CA ILE A 31 -28.48 -19.33 -3.39
C ILE A 31 -27.53 -18.40 -4.14
N VAL A 32 -26.87 -18.92 -5.17
CA VAL A 32 -25.73 -18.24 -5.81
C VAL A 32 -26.12 -17.51 -7.08
N GLU A 33 -27.31 -17.71 -7.61
CA GLU A 33 -27.82 -17.01 -8.78
C GLU A 33 -28.97 -16.07 -8.38
N GLY A 34 -28.95 -14.86 -8.91
CA GLY A 34 -29.96 -13.84 -8.61
C GLY A 34 -29.89 -12.67 -9.58
N GLU A 35 -30.61 -11.62 -9.27
CA GLU A 35 -30.54 -10.34 -9.98
C GLU A 35 -29.77 -9.32 -9.12
N ASP A 36 -28.93 -8.49 -9.75
CA ASP A 36 -28.29 -7.37 -9.08
C ASP A 36 -29.26 -6.19 -8.90
N GLU A 37 -28.80 -5.09 -8.29
CA GLU A 37 -29.60 -3.88 -8.06
C GLU A 37 -30.15 -3.25 -9.36
N ASP A 38 -29.54 -3.59 -10.50
CA ASP A 38 -29.90 -3.11 -11.84
C ASP A 38 -30.76 -4.14 -12.62
N GLY A 39 -31.14 -5.26 -12.00
CA GLY A 39 -31.98 -6.32 -12.60
C GLY A 39 -31.22 -7.28 -13.51
N ASN A 40 -29.88 -7.25 -13.53
CA ASN A 40 -29.09 -8.17 -14.34
C ASN A 40 -28.88 -9.50 -13.62
N LYS A 41 -28.97 -10.61 -14.36
CA LYS A 41 -28.65 -11.93 -13.81
C LYS A 41 -27.17 -12.02 -13.45
N VAL A 42 -26.88 -12.31 -12.19
CA VAL A 42 -25.54 -12.46 -11.65
C VAL A 42 -25.39 -13.81 -10.94
N SER A 43 -24.17 -14.34 -10.93
CA SER A 43 -23.81 -15.56 -10.21
C SER A 43 -22.63 -15.32 -9.26
N HIS A 44 -22.76 -15.74 -8.01
CA HIS A 44 -21.75 -15.52 -6.97
C HIS A 44 -20.80 -16.73 -6.85
N GLU A 45 -19.82 -16.81 -7.75
CA GLU A 45 -18.95 -17.99 -7.89
C GLU A 45 -18.20 -18.37 -6.61
N LYS A 46 -17.65 -17.38 -5.89
CA LYS A 46 -16.99 -17.62 -4.60
C LYS A 46 -17.91 -18.23 -3.54
N GLN A 47 -19.21 -17.96 -3.63
CA GLN A 47 -20.20 -18.55 -2.73
C GLN A 47 -20.54 -19.97 -3.17
N ARG A 48 -20.54 -20.24 -4.48
CA ARG A 48 -20.70 -21.59 -5.03
C ARG A 48 -19.56 -22.50 -4.58
N GLU A 49 -18.30 -22.10 -4.81
CA GLU A 49 -17.12 -22.85 -4.36
C GLU A 49 -17.16 -23.12 -2.85
N ALA A 50 -17.56 -22.12 -2.07
CA ALA A 50 -17.75 -22.24 -0.63
C ALA A 50 -18.78 -23.30 -0.24
N LEU A 51 -19.94 -23.31 -0.90
CA LEU A 51 -21.00 -24.28 -0.65
C LEU A 51 -20.63 -25.69 -1.13
N GLU A 52 -19.85 -25.82 -2.20
CA GLU A 52 -19.27 -27.09 -2.65
C GLU A 52 -18.30 -27.65 -1.61
N ILE A 53 -17.43 -26.82 -1.04
CA ILE A 53 -16.52 -27.22 0.06
C ILE A 53 -17.34 -27.67 1.28
N LEU A 54 -18.36 -26.90 1.65
CA LEU A 54 -19.23 -27.20 2.80
C LEU A 54 -19.96 -28.54 2.64
N THR A 55 -20.42 -28.85 1.43
CA THR A 55 -21.17 -30.10 1.15
C THR A 55 -20.28 -31.30 0.80
N SER A 56 -18.98 -31.09 0.58
CA SER A 56 -18.04 -32.15 0.23
C SER A 56 -17.86 -33.24 1.30
N GLY A 57 -18.27 -32.98 2.55
CA GLY A 57 -18.09 -33.89 3.68
C GLY A 57 -16.62 -34.14 4.07
N LYS A 58 -15.69 -33.37 3.49
CA LYS A 58 -14.24 -33.51 3.70
C LYS A 58 -13.70 -32.69 4.86
N TYR A 59 -14.46 -31.71 5.33
CA TYR A 59 -14.04 -30.74 6.33
C TYR A 59 -15.08 -30.68 7.45
N ASP A 60 -14.63 -30.77 8.71
CA ASP A 60 -15.50 -30.70 9.89
C ASP A 60 -15.87 -29.26 10.27
N GLU A 61 -15.03 -28.29 9.86
CA GLU A 61 -15.21 -26.87 10.11
C GLU A 61 -15.00 -26.06 8.83
N PHE A 62 -15.91 -25.12 8.55
CA PHE A 62 -15.89 -24.29 7.35
C PHE A 62 -16.13 -22.82 7.72
N LEU A 63 -15.13 -21.96 7.45
CA LEU A 63 -15.22 -20.52 7.67
C LEU A 63 -15.44 -19.79 6.34
N TYR A 64 -16.67 -19.34 6.10
CA TYR A 64 -17.01 -18.47 4.98
C TYR A 64 -17.32 -17.06 5.48
N GLY A 65 -16.45 -16.12 5.14
CA GLY A 65 -16.64 -14.71 5.43
C GLY A 65 -16.45 -13.92 4.15
N GLY A 66 -17.53 -13.36 3.61
CA GLY A 66 -17.44 -12.29 2.63
C GLY A 66 -16.58 -11.18 3.23
N ALA A 67 -15.46 -10.88 2.60
CA ALA A 67 -14.61 -9.79 3.03
C ALA A 67 -15.39 -8.49 2.89
N ALA A 68 -16.08 -8.06 3.95
CA ALA A 68 -16.40 -6.66 4.20
C ALA A 68 -15.10 -5.90 4.48
N GLY A 69 -14.10 -6.08 3.62
CA GLY A 69 -12.82 -5.43 3.66
C GLY A 69 -13.05 -4.00 3.23
N GLY A 70 -12.67 -3.04 4.07
CA GLY A 70 -12.68 -1.67 3.60
C GLY A 70 -11.70 -1.50 2.44
N CYS A 71 -11.97 -0.55 1.57
CA CYS A 71 -11.23 -0.33 0.34
C CYS A 71 -10.58 1.05 0.33
N TYR A 72 -9.65 1.22 -0.60
CA TYR A 72 -9.06 2.50 -0.96
C TYR A 72 -9.70 3.02 -2.24
N PRO A 73 -9.83 4.34 -2.42
CA PRO A 73 -10.31 4.92 -3.67
C PRO A 73 -9.27 4.79 -4.79
N LYS A 74 -9.74 4.94 -6.03
CA LYS A 74 -8.89 5.12 -7.21
C LYS A 74 -7.86 6.23 -6.97
N GLY A 75 -6.64 6.02 -7.46
CA GLY A 75 -5.51 6.93 -7.33
C GLY A 75 -4.67 6.71 -6.07
N THR A 76 -5.09 5.82 -5.17
CA THR A 76 -4.25 5.37 -4.05
C THR A 76 -3.08 4.57 -4.58
N GLU A 77 -1.87 4.82 -4.07
CA GLU A 77 -0.66 4.12 -4.52
C GLU A 77 -0.24 3.05 -3.52
N PHE A 78 0.31 1.95 -4.05
CA PHE A 78 0.99 0.90 -3.29
C PHE A 78 2.42 0.74 -3.81
N PHE A 79 3.32 0.25 -2.96
CA PHE A 79 4.71 -0.02 -3.34
C PHE A 79 4.84 -1.47 -3.81
N ASN A 80 5.34 -1.68 -5.03
CA ASN A 80 5.47 -3.00 -5.63
C ASN A 80 6.87 -3.63 -5.49
N GLY A 81 7.75 -3.00 -4.72
CA GLY A 81 9.16 -3.38 -4.59
C GLY A 81 10.11 -2.49 -5.39
N ASN A 82 9.64 -1.95 -6.51
CA ASN A 82 10.46 -1.10 -7.38
C ASN A 82 9.94 0.34 -7.40
N LYS A 83 8.61 0.51 -7.46
CA LYS A 83 7.97 1.82 -7.60
C LYS A 83 6.61 1.88 -6.93
N TRP A 84 6.10 3.09 -6.83
CA TRP A 84 4.72 3.37 -6.46
C TRP A 84 3.82 3.15 -7.67
N VAL A 85 2.82 2.29 -7.51
CA VAL A 85 1.84 1.92 -8.54
C VAL A 85 0.45 2.27 -8.02
N LYS A 86 -0.38 2.87 -8.86
CA LYS A 86 -1.78 3.14 -8.50
C LYS A 86 -2.55 1.84 -8.36
N ILE A 87 -3.40 1.72 -7.34
CA ILE A 87 -4.14 0.51 -7.00
C ILE A 87 -5.10 0.06 -8.11
N GLU A 88 -5.60 0.98 -8.93
CA GLU A 88 -6.40 0.64 -10.12
C GLU A 88 -5.58 0.03 -11.27
N ASN A 89 -4.25 0.18 -11.23
CA ASN A 89 -3.34 -0.34 -12.25
C ASN A 89 -2.64 -1.63 -11.81
N TYR A 90 -3.07 -2.23 -10.69
CA TYR A 90 -2.55 -3.51 -10.22
C TYR A 90 -2.68 -4.59 -11.30
N LYS A 91 -1.62 -5.38 -11.47
CA LYS A 91 -1.59 -6.54 -12.36
C LYS A 91 -1.28 -7.80 -11.56
N LYS A 92 -1.85 -8.94 -11.97
CA LYS A 92 -1.52 -10.23 -11.36
C LYS A 92 -0.01 -10.47 -11.44
N GLY A 93 0.60 -10.81 -10.29
CA GLY A 93 2.05 -10.93 -10.13
C GLY A 93 2.73 -9.68 -9.59
N ASP A 94 2.05 -8.54 -9.47
CA ASP A 94 2.60 -7.39 -8.74
C ASP A 94 2.71 -7.76 -7.25
N MET A 95 3.91 -7.56 -6.69
CA MET A 95 4.13 -7.68 -5.26
C MET A 95 3.54 -6.47 -4.54
N VAL A 96 3.21 -6.63 -3.26
CA VAL A 96 2.80 -5.54 -2.38
C VAL A 96 3.65 -5.55 -1.12
N LEU A 97 3.97 -4.36 -0.59
CA LEU A 97 4.62 -4.24 0.70
C LEU A 97 3.63 -4.61 1.82
N ASP A 98 3.88 -5.75 2.45
CA ASP A 98 3.15 -6.26 3.58
C ASP A 98 3.89 -5.94 4.88
N PHE A 99 3.16 -5.61 5.96
CA PHE A 99 3.73 -5.22 7.24
C PHE A 99 3.27 -6.16 8.35
N ASP A 100 4.22 -6.77 9.05
CA ASP A 100 3.96 -7.62 10.20
C ASP A 100 4.01 -6.79 11.50
N PRO A 101 2.86 -6.57 12.18
CA PRO A 101 2.81 -5.80 13.42
C PRO A 101 3.52 -6.48 14.61
N MET A 102 3.82 -7.78 14.53
CA MET A 102 4.48 -8.51 15.61
C MET A 102 6.00 -8.35 15.57
N THR A 103 6.59 -8.34 14.37
CA THR A 103 8.04 -8.17 14.19
C THR A 103 8.44 -6.74 13.86
N ASN A 104 7.48 -5.89 13.45
CA ASN A 104 7.71 -4.54 12.93
C ASN A 104 8.53 -4.53 11.62
N GLU A 105 8.51 -5.65 10.89
CA GLU A 105 9.16 -5.83 9.60
C GLU A 105 8.15 -5.78 8.46
N SER A 106 8.63 -5.37 7.30
CA SER A 106 7.90 -5.41 6.05
C SER A 106 8.59 -6.33 5.05
N LYS A 107 7.78 -6.99 4.23
CA LYS A 107 8.24 -7.87 3.15
C LYS A 107 7.39 -7.66 1.90
N LEU A 108 7.94 -7.99 0.75
CA LEU A 108 7.17 -8.05 -0.49
C LEU A 108 6.44 -9.40 -0.54
N THR A 109 5.12 -9.35 -0.70
CA THR A 109 4.26 -10.54 -0.80
C THR A 109 3.37 -10.43 -2.03
N GLU A 110 3.10 -11.53 -2.73
CA GLU A 110 2.07 -11.56 -3.78
C GLU A 110 0.68 -11.62 -3.12
N PRO A 111 -0.23 -10.68 -3.42
CA PRO A 111 -1.55 -10.68 -2.81
C PRO A 111 -2.41 -11.82 -3.38
N ILE A 112 -3.16 -12.48 -2.49
CA ILE A 112 -4.02 -13.64 -2.85
C ILE A 112 -5.09 -13.24 -3.89
N SER A 113 -5.62 -12.03 -3.80
CA SER A 113 -6.63 -11.53 -4.73
C SER A 113 -6.66 -10.01 -4.80
N TYR A 114 -7.05 -9.50 -5.97
CA TYR A 114 -7.43 -8.12 -6.17
C TYR A 114 -8.96 -8.01 -6.11
N ILE A 115 -9.48 -7.14 -5.24
CA ILE A 115 -10.91 -6.96 -5.03
C ILE A 115 -11.29 -5.53 -5.42
N ASN A 116 -12.05 -5.39 -6.50
CA ASN A 116 -12.64 -4.13 -6.92
C ASN A 116 -14.14 -4.16 -6.59
N GLN A 117 -14.55 -3.33 -5.65
CA GLN A 117 -15.93 -3.23 -5.18
C GLN A 117 -16.39 -1.78 -5.19
N LYS A 118 -17.68 -1.55 -5.47
CA LYS A 118 -18.28 -0.23 -5.29
C LYS A 118 -18.26 0.15 -3.81
N ALA A 119 -18.11 1.43 -3.52
CA ALA A 119 -18.18 1.97 -2.16
C ALA A 119 -19.03 3.25 -2.19
N ASP A 120 -20.01 3.33 -1.30
CA ASP A 120 -20.97 4.44 -1.26
C ASP A 120 -20.30 5.79 -1.01
N GLN A 121 -19.30 5.79 -0.14
CA GLN A 121 -18.58 6.99 0.26
C GLN A 121 -17.18 6.66 0.78
N PHE A 122 -16.32 7.65 0.69
CA PHE A 122 -14.96 7.61 1.24
C PHE A 122 -14.76 8.72 2.28
N TYR A 123 -13.86 8.46 3.21
CA TYR A 123 -13.49 9.38 4.28
C TYR A 123 -12.01 9.72 4.16
N THR A 124 -11.71 11.01 4.19
CA THR A 124 -10.33 11.50 4.19
C THR A 124 -9.84 11.68 5.62
N ILE A 125 -8.72 11.04 5.95
CA ILE A 125 -7.97 11.24 7.19
C ILE A 125 -6.82 12.19 6.87
N ASN A 126 -6.88 13.39 7.44
CA ASN A 126 -5.88 14.44 7.23
C ASN A 126 -5.25 14.87 8.55
N ASN A 127 -3.93 14.94 8.58
CA ASN A 127 -3.16 15.62 9.61
C ASN A 127 -1.93 16.30 8.99
N ARG A 128 -1.09 16.96 9.81
CA ARG A 128 0.11 17.69 9.36
C ARG A 128 1.12 16.85 8.56
N ARG A 129 1.09 15.53 8.66
CA ARG A 129 2.06 14.59 8.08
C ARG A 129 1.45 13.61 7.08
N LEU A 130 0.15 13.35 7.17
CA LEU A 130 -0.53 12.32 6.39
C LEU A 130 -1.83 12.87 5.82
N ASN A 131 -2.11 12.50 4.58
CA ASN A 131 -3.37 12.76 3.92
C ASN A 131 -3.70 11.56 3.03
N PHE A 132 -4.73 10.80 3.40
CA PHE A 132 -5.17 9.64 2.65
C PHE A 132 -6.66 9.40 2.87
N THR A 133 -7.25 8.60 1.99
CA THR A 133 -8.70 8.41 1.91
C THR A 133 -9.05 6.93 1.91
N THR A 134 -10.07 6.52 2.67
CA THR A 134 -10.47 5.09 2.81
C THR A 134 -11.98 4.95 2.99
N SER A 135 -12.52 3.76 2.75
CA SER A 135 -13.94 3.49 2.99
C SER A 135 -14.26 3.40 4.49
N LYS A 136 -15.57 3.42 4.81
CA LYS A 136 -16.11 3.45 6.19
C LYS A 136 -15.53 2.36 7.11
N HIS A 137 -15.38 1.15 6.61
CA HIS A 137 -15.00 -0.02 7.40
C HIS A 137 -13.54 -0.44 7.22
N HIS A 138 -12.72 0.39 6.56
CA HIS A 138 -11.31 0.11 6.38
C HIS A 138 -10.57 0.13 7.72
N LYS A 139 -9.72 -0.87 7.96
CA LYS A 139 -8.98 -1.05 9.21
C LYS A 139 -7.63 -0.36 9.13
N HIS A 140 -7.27 0.35 10.18
CA HIS A 140 -6.02 1.09 10.31
C HIS A 140 -5.26 0.63 11.54
N LEU A 141 -3.95 0.43 11.39
CA LEU A 141 -3.06 0.13 12.51
C LEU A 141 -2.60 1.43 13.17
N LEU A 142 -2.88 1.55 14.47
CA LEU A 142 -2.56 2.71 15.29
C LEU A 142 -1.66 2.31 16.46
N ILE A 143 -0.80 3.23 16.89
CA ILE A 143 -0.02 3.10 18.13
C ILE A 143 -0.56 4.06 19.20
N ASN A 144 -0.76 3.54 20.41
CA ASN A 144 -1.07 4.37 21.57
C ASN A 144 0.22 4.97 22.14
N HIS A 145 0.36 6.29 22.14
CA HIS A 145 1.58 6.95 22.61
C HIS A 145 1.93 6.69 24.07
N LYS A 146 0.94 6.46 24.93
CA LYS A 146 1.13 6.21 26.37
C LYS A 146 1.57 4.79 26.65
N THR A 147 0.88 3.81 26.06
CA THR A 147 1.11 2.39 26.36
C THR A 147 2.06 1.72 25.38
N LYS A 148 2.37 2.37 24.26
CA LYS A 148 3.11 1.83 23.11
C LYS A 148 2.49 0.58 22.48
N LYS A 149 1.25 0.25 22.84
CA LYS A 149 0.51 -0.89 22.27
C LYS A 149 -0.08 -0.52 20.92
N LEU A 150 -0.01 -1.49 20.00
CA LEU A 150 -0.71 -1.44 18.73
C LEU A 150 -2.21 -1.69 18.94
N VAL A 151 -3.02 -0.97 18.18
CA VAL A 151 -4.48 -1.04 18.21
C VAL A 151 -4.98 -0.92 16.77
N VAL A 152 -5.88 -1.81 16.37
CA VAL A 152 -6.56 -1.71 15.07
C VAL A 152 -7.87 -0.97 15.27
N LYS A 153 -8.17 -0.02 14.39
CA LYS A 153 -9.46 0.68 14.35
C LYS A 153 -9.99 0.82 12.94
N ARG A 154 -11.31 0.79 12.78
CA ARG A 154 -11.96 1.14 11.52
C ARG A 154 -12.04 2.67 11.32
N THR A 155 -12.25 3.10 10.09
CA THR A 155 -12.41 4.52 9.75
C THR A 155 -13.56 5.18 10.51
N ASP A 156 -14.72 4.51 10.59
CA ASP A 156 -15.87 4.98 11.37
C ASP A 156 -15.55 5.15 12.87
N GLU A 157 -14.78 4.24 13.45
CA GLU A 157 -14.32 4.34 14.84
C GLU A 157 -13.36 5.49 15.07
N ILE A 158 -12.49 5.78 14.09
CA ILE A 158 -11.58 6.94 14.13
C ILE A 158 -12.37 8.24 14.04
N LEU A 159 -13.36 8.30 13.15
CA LEU A 159 -14.25 9.46 13.00
C LEU A 159 -15.09 9.70 14.27
N ASN A 160 -15.65 8.65 14.86
CA ASN A 160 -16.39 8.74 16.11
C ASN A 160 -15.51 9.23 17.27
N ASP A 161 -14.27 8.73 17.37
CA ASP A 161 -13.30 9.24 18.34
C ASP A 161 -12.96 10.72 18.10
N HIS A 162 -12.80 11.14 16.84
CA HIS A 162 -12.53 12.53 16.48
C HIS A 162 -13.66 13.46 16.92
N ASN A 163 -14.92 13.09 16.66
CA ASN A 163 -16.08 13.90 17.00
C ASN A 163 -16.36 13.92 18.51
N ARG A 164 -16.08 12.83 19.22
CA ARG A 164 -16.36 12.70 20.66
C ARG A 164 -15.27 13.31 21.54
N LEU A 165 -13.99 13.20 21.16
CA LEU A 165 -12.87 13.57 22.02
C LEU A 165 -12.49 15.04 21.83
N SER A 166 -12.69 15.85 22.87
CA SER A 166 -12.31 17.27 22.88
C SER A 166 -10.82 17.54 22.61
N ASN A 167 -9.95 16.57 22.93
CA ASN A 167 -8.50 16.65 22.72
C ASN A 167 -8.01 15.86 21.49
N GLY A 168 -8.94 15.40 20.63
CA GLY A 168 -8.64 14.58 19.46
C GLY A 168 -8.14 13.16 19.80
N ASN A 169 -7.84 12.40 18.75
CA ASN A 169 -7.36 11.03 18.87
C ASN A 169 -5.88 11.01 19.30
N LYS A 170 -5.60 10.51 20.51
CA LYS A 170 -4.24 10.39 21.07
C LYS A 170 -3.45 9.19 20.53
N LYS A 171 -3.98 8.48 19.53
CA LYS A 171 -3.32 7.38 18.84
C LYS A 171 -2.83 7.88 17.49
N SER A 172 -1.64 7.44 17.08
CA SER A 172 -1.08 7.81 15.77
C SER A 172 -1.03 6.62 14.84
N LEU A 173 -1.12 6.89 13.54
CA LEU A 173 -0.92 5.89 12.52
C LEU A 173 0.53 5.39 12.56
N VAL A 174 0.70 4.08 12.39
CA VAL A 174 2.01 3.48 12.17
C VAL A 174 2.50 3.94 10.79
N THR A 175 3.66 4.58 10.75
CA THR A 175 4.23 5.21 9.53
C THR A 175 5.69 4.83 9.31
N SER A 176 6.20 3.92 10.12
CA SER A 176 7.59 3.47 10.11
C SER A 176 7.59 1.95 10.24
N PHE A 177 8.48 1.31 9.50
CA PHE A 177 8.66 -0.13 9.46
C PHE A 177 10.12 -0.44 9.12
N ILE A 178 10.55 -1.66 9.41
CA ILE A 178 11.86 -2.16 9.02
C ILE A 178 11.71 -2.85 7.66
N TYR A 179 12.50 -2.47 6.68
CA TYR A 179 12.50 -3.08 5.35
C TYR A 179 13.93 -3.27 4.88
N ASN A 180 14.33 -4.53 4.68
CA ASN A 180 15.70 -4.93 4.34
C ASN A 180 15.69 -5.88 3.13
N PRO A 181 15.42 -5.39 1.90
CA PRO A 181 15.35 -6.24 0.71
C PRO A 181 16.71 -6.76 0.21
N GLY A 182 17.81 -6.31 0.80
CA GLY A 182 19.12 -6.29 0.12
C GLY A 182 19.36 -4.91 -0.46
N GLY A 183 20.62 -4.50 -0.61
CA GLY A 183 20.98 -3.18 -1.12
C GLY A 183 21.98 -3.31 -2.26
N ILE A 184 22.16 -2.24 -3.01
CA ILE A 184 23.20 -2.17 -4.03
C ILE A 184 24.60 -2.28 -3.41
N SER A 185 25.57 -2.80 -4.17
CA SER A 185 26.97 -2.92 -3.75
C SER A 185 27.71 -1.58 -3.79
N VAL A 186 27.12 -0.55 -3.18
CA VAL A 186 27.65 0.81 -3.08
C VAL A 186 27.66 1.20 -1.61
N SER A 187 28.74 1.83 -1.14
CA SER A 187 28.83 2.23 0.25
C SER A 187 27.76 3.28 0.60
N ASP A 188 27.25 3.22 1.84
CA ASP A 188 26.28 4.19 2.37
C ASP A 188 26.69 5.66 2.15
N ILE A 189 28.00 5.93 2.25
CA ILE A 189 28.55 7.27 2.07
C ILE A 189 28.50 7.71 0.59
N ASN A 190 28.79 6.80 -0.34
CA ASN A 190 28.71 7.08 -1.78
C ASN A 190 27.23 7.22 -2.21
N ILE A 191 26.32 6.37 -1.70
CA ILE A 191 24.87 6.51 -1.91
C ILE A 191 24.38 7.89 -1.49
N ARG A 192 24.76 8.36 -0.28
CA ARG A 192 24.36 9.68 0.23
C ARG A 192 24.89 10.82 -0.64
N LEU A 193 26.08 10.68 -1.22
CA LEU A 193 26.65 11.66 -2.13
C LEU A 193 25.92 11.65 -3.48
N ARG A 194 25.64 10.47 -4.07
CA ARG A 194 24.84 10.33 -5.29
C ARG A 194 23.47 10.99 -5.15
N VAL A 195 22.75 10.72 -4.05
CA VAL A 195 21.47 11.38 -3.75
C VAL A 195 21.61 12.90 -3.63
N ALA A 196 22.69 13.40 -3.01
CA ALA A 196 22.95 14.83 -2.94
C ALA A 196 23.22 15.45 -4.33
N ILE A 197 23.93 14.72 -5.20
CA ILE A 197 24.20 15.11 -6.58
C ILE A 197 22.91 15.18 -7.39
N MET A 198 22.08 14.14 -7.35
CA MET A 198 20.80 14.08 -8.05
C MET A 198 19.88 15.25 -7.63
N ALA A 199 19.82 15.55 -6.33
CA ALA A 199 18.95 16.59 -5.80
C ALA A 199 19.42 18.04 -6.06
N ASP A 200 20.67 18.37 -5.72
CA ASP A 200 21.13 19.76 -5.61
C ASP A 200 22.24 20.13 -6.63
N ALA A 201 22.81 19.17 -7.38
CA ALA A 201 23.92 19.43 -8.30
C ALA A 201 23.52 19.75 -9.75
N HIS A 202 24.41 20.44 -10.45
CA HIS A 202 24.35 20.67 -11.88
C HIS A 202 25.60 20.07 -12.55
N LEU A 203 25.40 19.22 -13.56
CA LEU A 203 26.48 18.67 -14.38
C LEU A 203 26.94 19.74 -15.37
N LEU A 204 28.23 20.09 -15.33
CA LEU A 204 28.84 21.04 -16.25
C LEU A 204 29.20 20.36 -17.59
N PRO A 205 29.37 21.14 -18.69
CA PRO A 205 29.78 20.57 -19.98
C PRO A 205 31.03 19.70 -19.85
N ILE A 206 30.97 18.52 -20.48
CA ILE A 206 32.01 17.50 -20.39
C ILE A 206 33.21 17.95 -21.21
N VAL A 207 34.21 18.50 -20.52
CA VAL A 207 35.48 18.90 -21.13
C VAL A 207 36.62 18.00 -20.63
N ASN A 208 36.52 17.44 -19.42
CA ASN A 208 37.51 16.55 -18.79
C ASN A 208 36.85 15.62 -17.74
N GLY A 209 35.79 14.90 -18.13
CA GLY A 209 35.01 14.03 -17.24
C GLY A 209 33.84 14.72 -16.55
N ASN A 210 33.17 13.98 -15.65
CA ASN A 210 31.89 14.35 -15.07
C ASN A 210 32.07 15.38 -13.95
N LYS A 211 32.03 16.66 -14.32
CA LYS A 211 32.25 17.75 -13.39
C LYS A 211 30.93 18.30 -12.86
N PHE A 212 30.71 18.20 -11.56
CA PHE A 212 29.52 18.73 -10.91
C PHE A 212 29.77 20.07 -10.24
N CYS A 213 28.70 20.85 -10.15
CA CYS A 213 28.62 22.10 -9.42
C CYS A 213 27.43 22.07 -8.44
N ILE A 214 27.69 22.31 -7.15
CA ILE A 214 26.63 22.46 -6.13
C ILE A 214 26.75 23.85 -5.48
N ASN A 215 25.63 24.57 -5.35
CA ASN A 215 25.59 25.88 -4.70
C ASN A 215 24.78 25.81 -3.40
N ILE A 216 25.43 26.06 -2.25
CA ILE A 216 24.82 25.88 -0.93
C ILE A 216 24.92 27.16 -0.10
N LYS A 217 23.81 27.57 0.53
CA LYS A 217 23.76 28.71 1.46
C LYS A 217 23.94 28.33 2.93
N LYS A 218 23.25 27.29 3.41
CA LYS A 218 23.18 26.95 4.85
C LYS A 218 24.44 26.22 5.30
N GLN A 219 25.09 26.67 6.38
CA GLN A 219 26.34 26.07 6.88
C GLN A 219 26.23 24.57 7.13
N ARG A 220 25.16 24.11 7.80
CA ARG A 220 24.91 22.67 8.03
C ARG A 220 24.90 21.82 6.73
N LYS A 221 24.44 22.37 5.60
CA LYS A 221 24.49 21.65 4.31
C LYS A 221 25.90 21.67 3.71
N LYS A 222 26.67 22.74 3.92
CA LYS A 222 28.07 22.86 3.50
C LYS A 222 28.93 21.82 4.21
N ASP A 223 28.87 21.80 5.55
CA ASP A 223 29.62 20.86 6.39
C ASP A 223 29.29 19.41 6.00
N ARG A 224 28.01 19.12 5.72
CA ARG A 224 27.58 17.79 5.28
C ARG A 224 28.10 17.41 3.90
N LEU A 225 28.13 18.34 2.94
CA LEU A 225 28.70 18.07 1.61
C LEU A 225 30.21 17.86 1.70
N GLU A 226 30.91 18.71 2.44
CA GLU A 226 32.36 18.62 2.65
C GLU A 226 32.74 17.29 3.34
N TRP A 227 31.95 16.84 4.32
CA TRP A 227 32.09 15.51 4.93
C TRP A 227 31.87 14.38 3.93
N LEU A 228 30.79 14.42 3.13
CA LEU A 228 30.51 13.38 2.13
C LEU A 228 31.64 13.28 1.09
N LEU A 229 32.17 14.40 0.62
CA LEU A 229 33.27 14.42 -0.35
C LEU A 229 34.55 13.85 0.26
N LYS A 230 34.89 14.26 1.49
CA LYS A 230 36.09 13.76 2.19
C LYS A 230 36.04 12.26 2.44
N GLU A 231 34.91 11.73 2.92
CA GLU A 231 34.78 10.29 3.21
C GLU A 231 34.74 9.42 1.95
N ASN A 232 34.47 10.01 0.78
CA ASN A 232 34.62 9.34 -0.52
C ASN A 232 35.99 9.60 -1.18
N ASP A 233 36.92 10.28 -0.49
CA ASP A 233 38.24 10.67 -1.03
C ASP A 233 38.14 11.52 -2.31
N ILE A 234 37.20 12.46 -2.34
CA ILE A 234 36.93 13.32 -3.50
C ILE A 234 37.41 14.75 -3.24
N ASP A 235 38.38 15.16 -4.04
CA ASP A 235 38.85 16.54 -4.08
C ASP A 235 37.78 17.49 -4.64
N TYR A 236 37.71 18.68 -4.04
CA TYR A 236 36.78 19.71 -4.48
C TYR A 236 37.39 21.11 -4.42
N LYS A 237 36.90 21.98 -5.30
CA LYS A 237 37.15 23.41 -5.28
C LYS A 237 35.95 24.13 -4.68
N LYS A 238 36.19 24.92 -3.63
CA LYS A 238 35.20 25.80 -3.01
C LYS A 238 35.42 27.24 -3.44
N VAL A 239 34.34 27.92 -3.80
CA VAL A 239 34.31 29.37 -4.07
C VAL A 239 33.22 29.99 -3.23
N GLU A 240 33.57 30.97 -2.42
CA GLU A 240 32.61 31.71 -1.61
C GLU A 240 32.03 32.88 -2.40
N TYR A 241 30.71 33.05 -2.28
CA TYR A 241 29.95 34.10 -2.93
C TYR A 241 29.29 35.00 -1.88
N PRO A 242 28.99 36.26 -2.23
CA PRO A 242 28.22 37.16 -1.38
C PRO A 242 26.89 36.55 -0.94
N LYS A 243 26.35 37.05 0.19
CA LYS A 243 25.09 36.58 0.80
C LYS A 243 25.16 35.13 1.35
N GLY A 244 26.37 34.64 1.63
CA GLY A 244 26.62 33.38 2.34
C GLY A 244 26.53 32.12 1.50
N PHE A 245 26.50 32.24 0.17
CA PHE A 245 26.55 31.09 -0.72
C PHE A 245 27.98 30.58 -0.87
N SER A 246 28.15 29.26 -0.93
CA SER A 246 29.41 28.61 -1.29
C SER A 246 29.12 27.66 -2.44
N ARG A 247 29.90 27.80 -3.51
CA ARG A 247 29.83 26.94 -4.68
C ARG A 247 30.97 25.93 -4.65
N TYR A 248 30.62 24.68 -4.84
CA TYR A 248 31.52 23.53 -4.81
C TYR A 248 31.61 22.96 -6.22
N TYR A 249 32.82 22.70 -6.68
CA TYR A 249 33.11 22.02 -7.93
C TYR A 249 33.92 20.77 -7.64
N PHE A 250 33.52 19.62 -8.15
CA PHE A 250 34.23 18.36 -7.99
C PHE A 250 33.97 17.46 -9.19
N TYR A 251 34.84 16.49 -9.41
CA TYR A 251 34.61 15.41 -10.36
C TYR A 251 34.00 14.22 -9.65
N PHE A 252 33.12 13.51 -10.33
CA PHE A 252 32.51 12.30 -9.81
C PHE A 252 32.60 11.18 -10.85
N GLU A 253 32.53 9.93 -10.40
CA GLU A 253 32.69 8.75 -11.25
C GLU A 253 31.57 8.61 -12.29
N THR A 254 30.33 8.97 -11.93
CA THR A 254 29.15 8.85 -12.81
C THR A 254 28.54 10.21 -13.11
N ASP A 255 27.81 10.31 -14.23
CA ASP A 255 27.04 11.50 -14.62
C ASP A 255 25.54 11.40 -14.24
N GLU A 256 25.18 10.36 -13.49
CA GLU A 256 23.81 10.05 -13.06
C GLU A 256 23.11 11.25 -12.38
N LYS A 257 21.94 11.60 -12.92
CA LYS A 257 21.03 12.62 -12.37
C LYS A 257 19.66 12.08 -12.01
N GLU A 258 19.41 10.81 -12.31
CA GLU A 258 18.19 10.07 -12.04
C GLU A 258 18.56 8.68 -11.50
N PHE A 259 17.61 8.01 -10.84
CA PHE A 259 17.81 6.64 -10.36
C PHE A 259 17.71 5.67 -11.54
N GLU A 260 18.85 5.16 -12.00
CA GLU A 260 18.91 4.11 -13.03
C GLU A 260 18.41 2.75 -12.49
N ASP A 261 18.17 1.80 -13.39
CA ASP A 261 17.54 0.51 -13.06
C ASP A 261 18.29 -0.28 -11.99
N TYR A 262 19.62 -0.23 -11.96
CA TYR A 262 20.44 -0.95 -10.98
C TYR A 262 20.18 -0.52 -9.52
N TRP A 263 19.62 0.69 -9.29
CA TRP A 263 19.21 1.13 -7.95
C TRP A 263 18.09 0.28 -7.36
N TYR A 264 17.38 -0.46 -8.21
CA TYR A 264 16.25 -1.32 -7.87
C TYR A 264 16.61 -2.80 -7.99
N GLU A 265 17.81 -3.13 -8.46
CA GLU A 265 18.34 -4.49 -8.48
C GLU A 265 18.90 -4.81 -7.09
N SER A 266 18.12 -5.56 -6.31
CA SER A 266 18.46 -6.04 -4.96
C SER A 266 18.38 -7.56 -4.86
#